data_AF-A0A358DD61-F1
#
_entry.id   AF-A0A358DD61-F1
#
_cell.length_a   1.000
_cell.length_b   1.000
_cell.length_c   1.000
_cell.angle_alpha   90.00
_cell.angle_beta   90.00
_cell.angle_gamma   90.00
#
_symmetry.space_group_name_H-M   'P 1'
#
loop_
_entity.id
_entity.type
_entity.pdbx_description
1 polymer ?
#
loop_
_entity_poly.entity_id
_entity_poly.type
_entity_poly.pdbx_seq_one_letter_code
_entity_poly.pdbx_strand_id
1 'polypeptide(L)'
;MDIFFKEHRQLLRLLVKRNVSFILIGGYAVNYYGYERTTGDMDIWLELGNENKYRVVLALRDFGIEDSDLEQLTRMDFESAPPVFFIGEPPRRVDFLTVINNVKFEDAIAEANYLKIDDFQIPVINLKHLILSKITSSRLKDKADVEELQRINRYRNQDN
;
A
#
# COMPACT_ATOMS: atom_id res chain seq x y z
N MET A 1 8.76 11.56 -11.10
CA MET A 1 9.78 11.16 -10.12
C MET A 1 9.59 9.67 -9.90
N ASP A 2 10.54 8.84 -10.32
CA ASP A 2 10.44 7.39 -10.12
C ASP A 2 10.93 7.06 -8.71
N ILE A 3 10.00 6.97 -7.77
CA ILE A 3 10.28 6.73 -6.34
C ILE A 3 10.41 5.23 -6.02
N PHE A 4 10.17 4.34 -6.99
CA PHE A 4 10.12 2.90 -6.77
C PHE A 4 11.45 2.23 -7.12
N PHE A 5 11.83 1.23 -6.33
CA PHE A 5 12.84 0.27 -6.77
C PHE A 5 12.31 -0.60 -7.91
N LYS A 6 13.23 -1.20 -8.68
CA LYS A 6 12.90 -2.06 -9.82
C LYS A 6 11.98 -3.22 -9.39
N GLU A 7 12.28 -3.82 -8.24
CA GLU A 7 11.53 -4.94 -7.66
C GLU A 7 10.11 -4.52 -7.27
N HIS A 8 9.93 -3.32 -6.71
CA HIS A 8 8.61 -2.77 -6.40
C HIS A 8 7.76 -2.60 -7.67
N ARG A 9 8.33 -2.05 -8.74
CA ARG A 9 7.61 -1.89 -10.01
C ARG A 9 7.20 -3.23 -10.61
N GLN A 10 8.10 -4.21 -10.58
CA GLN A 10 7.80 -5.56 -11.07
C GLN A 10 6.67 -6.20 -10.28
N LEU A 11 6.70 -6.11 -8.95
CA LEU A 11 5.63 -6.63 -8.10
C LEU A 11 4.29 -5.93 -8.36
N LEU A 12 4.28 -4.59 -8.37
CA LEU A 12 3.06 -3.80 -8.62
C LEU A 12 2.42 -4.14 -9.97
N ARG A 13 3.24 -4.30 -11.02
CA ARG A 13 2.77 -4.72 -12.35
C ARG A 13 2.11 -6.10 -12.28
N LEU A 14 2.66 -7.04 -11.50
CA LEU A 14 2.10 -8.39 -11.35
C LEU A 14 0.81 -8.41 -10.52
N LEU A 15 0.72 -7.59 -9.47
CA LEU A 15 -0.52 -7.41 -8.71
C LEU A 15 -1.65 -6.90 -9.61
N VAL A 16 -1.37 -5.87 -10.43
CA VAL A 16 -2.32 -5.35 -11.42
C VAL A 16 -2.68 -6.43 -12.45
N LYS A 17 -1.69 -7.13 -13.02
CA LYS A 17 -1.91 -8.19 -14.02
C LYS A 17 -2.79 -9.34 -13.49
N ARG A 18 -2.70 -9.65 -12.20
CA ARG A 18 -3.48 -10.69 -11.54
C ARG A 18 -4.81 -10.19 -10.96
N ASN A 19 -5.19 -8.94 -11.22
CA ASN A 19 -6.41 -8.31 -10.71
C ASN A 19 -6.53 -8.41 -9.18
N VAL A 20 -5.41 -8.22 -8.47
CA VAL A 20 -5.40 -8.11 -7.02
C VAL A 20 -6.09 -6.80 -6.64
N SER A 21 -7.04 -6.87 -5.70
CA SER A 21 -7.62 -5.69 -5.06
C SER A 21 -6.66 -5.18 -3.97
N PHE A 22 -6.01 -4.04 -4.21
CA PHE A 22 -5.09 -3.44 -3.26
C PHE A 22 -5.12 -1.91 -3.31
N ILE A 23 -4.46 -1.25 -2.36
CA ILE A 23 -4.19 0.19 -2.32
C ILE A 23 -2.76 0.41 -1.82
N LEU A 24 -1.98 1.25 -2.49
CA LEU A 24 -0.69 1.72 -2.01
C LEU A 24 -0.89 2.72 -0.87
N ILE A 25 -0.26 2.48 0.28
CA ILE A 25 -0.36 3.31 1.49
C ILE A 25 1.03 3.70 2.02
N GLY A 26 1.10 4.11 3.29
CA GLY A 26 2.37 4.23 4.01
C GLY A 26 3.28 5.35 3.50
N GLY A 27 4.60 5.15 3.62
CA GLY A 27 5.58 6.19 3.28
C GLY A 27 5.59 6.58 1.80
N TYR A 28 5.33 5.62 0.91
CA TYR A 28 5.20 5.90 -0.52
C TYR A 28 4.01 6.80 -0.83
N ALA A 29 2.87 6.59 -0.17
CA ALA A 29 1.70 7.48 -0.30
C ALA A 29 1.96 8.88 0.27
N VAL A 30 2.72 8.99 1.37
CA VAL A 30 3.13 10.29 1.93
C VAL A 30 4.00 11.06 0.92
N ASN A 31 4.98 10.38 0.32
CA ASN A 31 5.85 10.96 -0.71
C ASN A 31 5.07 11.39 -1.95
N TYR A 32 4.07 10.59 -2.38
CA TYR A 32 3.16 10.94 -3.48
C TYR A 32 2.46 12.29 -3.25
N TYR A 33 2.11 12.61 -2.01
CA TYR A 33 1.49 13.89 -1.67
C TYR A 33 2.46 15.05 -1.52
N GLY A 34 3.76 14.84 -1.73
CA GLY A 34 4.78 15.89 -1.76
C GLY A 34 5.45 16.17 -0.42
N TYR A 35 5.25 15.31 0.58
CA TYR A 35 6.11 15.29 1.76
C TYR A 35 7.18 14.22 1.58
N GLU A 36 8.33 14.60 1.05
CA GLU A 36 9.43 13.67 0.82
C GLU A 36 10.06 13.22 2.14
N ARG A 37 9.95 11.93 2.44
CA ARG A 37 10.68 11.28 3.52
C ARG A 37 11.26 9.94 3.12
N THR A 38 12.29 9.52 3.84
CA THR A 38 12.83 8.17 3.74
C THR A 38 11.84 7.15 4.30
N THR A 39 11.72 6.01 3.62
CA THR A 39 10.96 4.84 4.09
C THR A 39 11.74 3.58 3.77
N GLY A 40 11.70 2.58 4.65
CA GLY A 40 12.48 1.33 4.49
C GLY A 40 11.74 0.24 3.72
N ASP A 41 10.49 0.50 3.41
CA ASP A 41 9.45 -0.45 3.05
C ASP A 41 8.38 0.21 2.16
N MET A 42 7.73 -0.60 1.34
CA MET A 42 6.51 -0.26 0.61
C MET A 42 5.32 -0.97 1.26
N ASP A 43 4.30 -0.20 1.64
CA ASP A 43 3.11 -0.74 2.29
C ASP A 43 1.95 -0.92 1.30
N ILE A 44 1.44 -2.15 1.17
CA ILE A 44 0.30 -2.52 0.32
C ILE A 44 -0.86 -2.96 1.20
N TRP A 45 -1.99 -2.26 1.08
CA TRP A 45 -3.24 -2.65 1.74
C TRP A 45 -4.07 -3.51 0.80
N LEU A 46 -4.35 -4.75 1.17
CA LEU A 46 -5.14 -5.72 0.43
C LEU A 46 -6.59 -5.71 0.90
N GLU A 47 -7.52 -5.89 -0.04
CA GLU A 47 -8.92 -6.22 0.29
C GLU A 47 -8.98 -7.58 0.99
N LEU A 48 -9.84 -7.70 2.01
CA LEU A 48 -10.10 -8.97 2.68
C LEU A 48 -10.78 -9.96 1.72
N GLY A 49 -10.61 -11.26 2.00
CA GLY A 49 -11.26 -12.33 1.25
C GLY A 49 -10.30 -13.30 0.57
N ASN A 50 -10.67 -14.58 0.62
CA ASN A 50 -9.84 -15.68 0.11
C ASN A 50 -9.68 -15.66 -1.42
N GLU A 51 -10.63 -15.06 -2.15
CA GLU A 51 -10.51 -14.83 -3.60
C GLU A 51 -9.37 -13.84 -3.91
N ASN A 52 -9.26 -12.74 -3.17
CA ASN A 52 -8.16 -11.79 -3.35
C ASN A 52 -6.81 -12.40 -2.93
N LYS A 53 -6.79 -13.16 -1.83
CA LYS A 53 -5.63 -13.97 -1.42
C LYS A 53 -5.11 -14.86 -2.55
N TYR A 54 -6.01 -15.58 -3.22
CA TYR A 54 -5.62 -16.46 -4.33
C TYR A 54 -4.89 -15.68 -5.43
N ARG A 55 -5.39 -14.50 -5.79
CA ARG A 55 -4.75 -13.62 -6.78
C ARG A 55 -3.38 -13.11 -6.31
N VAL A 56 -3.24 -12.79 -5.01
CA VAL A 56 -1.96 -12.40 -4.41
C VAL A 56 -0.95 -13.55 -4.50
N VAL A 57 -1.34 -14.77 -4.14
CA VAL A 57 -0.46 -15.95 -4.24
C VAL A 57 0.00 -16.17 -5.68
N LEU A 58 -0.90 -16.05 -6.67
CA LEU A 58 -0.52 -16.14 -8.09
C LEU A 58 0.44 -15.02 -8.52
N ALA A 59 0.25 -13.80 -8.03
CA ALA A 59 1.13 -12.67 -8.33
C ALA A 59 2.53 -12.86 -7.72
N LEU A 60 2.61 -13.38 -6.50
CA LEU A 60 3.87 -13.69 -5.83
C LEU A 60 4.59 -14.87 -6.48
N ARG A 61 3.86 -15.88 -6.93
CA ARG A 61 4.44 -16.97 -7.73
C ARG A 61 5.03 -16.45 -9.04
N ASP A 62 4.30 -15.60 -9.77
CA ASP A 62 4.81 -14.95 -11.00
C ASP A 62 6.02 -14.05 -10.72
N PHE A 63 6.12 -13.50 -9.51
CA PHE A 63 7.25 -12.69 -9.07
C PHE A 63 8.50 -13.53 -8.82
N GLY A 64 8.35 -14.85 -8.65
CA GLY A 64 9.43 -15.80 -8.40
C GLY A 64 9.55 -16.27 -6.96
N ILE A 65 8.50 -16.11 -6.14
CA ILE A 65 8.46 -16.74 -4.82
C ILE A 65 8.09 -18.21 -4.99
N GLU A 66 8.89 -19.09 -4.39
CA GLU A 66 8.72 -20.54 -4.47
C GLU A 66 7.46 -21.01 -3.73
N ASP A 67 6.85 -22.09 -4.20
CA ASP A 67 5.61 -22.63 -3.60
C ASP A 67 5.80 -23.04 -2.13
N SER A 68 7.01 -23.44 -1.73
CA SER A 68 7.34 -23.74 -0.33
C SER A 68 7.22 -22.51 0.59
N ASP A 69 7.59 -21.33 0.08
CA ASP A 69 7.52 -20.08 0.84
C ASP A 69 6.09 -19.52 0.84
N LEU A 70 5.28 -19.87 -0.16
CA LEU A 70 3.87 -19.49 -0.27
C LEU A 70 2.93 -20.42 0.50
N GLU A 71 3.40 -21.56 0.99
CA GLU A 71 2.56 -22.58 1.66
C GLU A 71 1.84 -21.99 2.88
N GLN A 72 2.55 -21.21 3.70
CA GLN A 72 1.96 -20.55 4.86
C GLN A 72 0.90 -19.54 4.45
N LEU A 73 1.21 -18.65 3.50
CA LEU A 73 0.27 -17.64 3.00
C LEU A 73 -0.98 -18.28 2.38
N THR A 74 -0.82 -19.38 1.64
CA THR A 74 -1.92 -20.10 1.00
C THR A 74 -2.90 -20.67 2.03
N ARG A 75 -2.38 -21.11 3.18
CA ARG A 75 -3.18 -21.65 4.31
C ARG A 75 -3.78 -20.58 5.21
N MET A 76 -3.29 -19.34 5.16
CA MET A 76 -3.90 -18.24 5.92
C MET A 76 -5.32 -17.99 5.45
N ASP A 77 -6.21 -17.70 6.41
CA ASP A 77 -7.57 -17.28 6.14
C ASP A 77 -7.62 -15.75 6.10
N PHE A 78 -7.98 -15.19 4.95
CA PHE A 78 -8.14 -13.76 4.74
C PHE A 78 -9.52 -13.24 5.17
N GLU A 79 -10.40 -14.10 5.69
CA GLU A 79 -11.74 -13.71 6.15
C GLU A 79 -11.79 -13.49 7.67
N SER A 80 -11.24 -14.41 8.46
CA SER A 80 -11.41 -14.40 9.92
C SER A 80 -10.30 -13.70 10.69
N ALA A 81 -9.08 -13.67 10.16
CA ALA A 81 -7.93 -13.06 10.81
C ALA A 81 -7.22 -12.17 9.80
N PRO A 82 -7.14 -10.83 10.01
CA PRO A 82 -6.52 -9.94 9.04
C PRO A 82 -5.02 -10.25 8.95
N PRO A 83 -4.53 -10.88 7.87
CA PRO A 83 -3.14 -11.25 7.75
C PRO A 83 -2.28 -9.99 7.62
N VAL A 84 -1.10 -10.06 8.24
CA VAL A 84 0.00 -9.15 8.04
C VAL A 84 1.23 -9.99 7.74
N PHE A 85 1.84 -9.76 6.58
CA PHE A 85 3.06 -10.46 6.15
C PHE A 85 3.90 -9.53 5.30
N PHE A 86 5.15 -9.91 5.06
CA PHE A 86 6.06 -9.12 4.23
C PHE A 86 6.92 -10.02 3.36
N ILE A 87 7.51 -9.44 2.33
CA ILE A 87 8.54 -10.08 1.49
C ILE A 87 9.74 -9.15 1.35
N GLY A 88 10.90 -9.75 1.10
CA GLY A 88 12.15 -9.03 0.88
C GLY A 88 12.70 -8.36 2.14
N GLU A 89 13.73 -7.55 1.94
CA GLU A 89 14.46 -6.86 3.01
C GLU A 89 14.61 -5.36 2.67
N PRO A 90 14.70 -4.47 3.67
CA PRO A 90 14.93 -3.05 3.42
C PRO A 90 16.16 -2.81 2.52
N PRO A 91 16.10 -1.86 1.57
CA PRO A 91 15.00 -0.92 1.30
C PRO A 91 13.93 -1.44 0.31
N ARG A 92 13.97 -2.73 -0.05
CA ARG A 92 13.08 -3.39 -1.01
C ARG A 92 11.97 -4.21 -0.35
N ARG A 93 11.81 -4.05 0.96
CA ARG A 93 10.79 -4.75 1.74
C ARG A 93 9.41 -4.27 1.30
N VAL A 94 8.47 -5.21 1.17
CA VAL A 94 7.07 -4.92 0.91
C VAL A 94 6.23 -5.52 2.02
N ASP A 95 5.52 -4.67 2.75
CA ASP A 95 4.59 -5.06 3.80
C ASP A 95 3.17 -5.15 3.22
N PHE A 96 2.48 -6.25 3.49
CA PHE A 96 1.10 -6.48 3.12
C PHE A 96 0.22 -6.44 4.36
N LEU A 97 -0.78 -5.58 4.31
CA LEU A 97 -1.73 -5.33 5.38
C LEU A 97 -3.14 -5.58 4.85
N THR A 98 -4.05 -6.04 5.68
CA THR A 98 -5.47 -6.18 5.30
C THR A 98 -6.39 -5.27 6.11
N VAL A 99 -5.87 -4.69 7.19
CA VAL A 99 -6.58 -3.74 8.05
C VAL A 99 -5.70 -2.54 8.32
N ILE A 100 -6.29 -1.35 8.24
CA ILE A 100 -5.71 -0.11 8.73
C ILE A 100 -6.68 0.56 9.70
N ASN A 101 -6.16 1.50 10.50
CA ASN A 101 -6.98 2.20 11.48
C ASN A 101 -7.97 3.17 10.80
N ASN A 102 -9.17 3.30 11.37
CA ASN A 102 -10.16 4.35 11.09
C ASN A 102 -10.69 4.44 9.65
N VAL A 103 -10.34 3.52 8.75
CA VAL A 103 -10.73 3.58 7.33
C VAL A 103 -11.07 2.18 6.83
N LYS A 104 -12.21 2.05 6.14
CA LYS A 104 -12.64 0.81 5.48
C LYS A 104 -12.07 0.73 4.06
N PHE A 105 -11.79 -0.48 3.59
CA PHE A 105 -11.17 -0.67 2.28
C PHE A 105 -12.07 -0.16 1.16
N GLU A 106 -13.37 -0.43 1.25
CA GLU A 106 -14.38 -0.09 0.24
C GLU A 106 -14.51 1.44 0.08
N ASP A 107 -14.49 2.16 1.20
CA ASP A 107 -14.53 3.64 1.20
C ASP A 107 -13.24 4.22 0.62
N ALA A 108 -12.09 3.61 0.94
CA ALA A 108 -10.79 4.08 0.49
C ALA A 108 -10.55 3.85 -1.01
N ILE A 109 -10.93 2.68 -1.53
CA ILE A 109 -10.73 2.35 -2.96
C ILE A 109 -11.66 3.17 -3.85
N ALA A 110 -12.90 3.43 -3.40
CA ALA A 110 -13.87 4.23 -4.15
C ALA A 110 -13.39 5.68 -4.38
N GLU A 111 -12.62 6.23 -3.45
CA GLU A 111 -12.06 7.57 -3.53
C GLU A 111 -10.55 7.58 -3.81
N ALA A 112 -9.95 6.46 -4.22
CA ALA A 112 -8.51 6.36 -4.42
C ALA A 112 -8.02 7.23 -5.60
N ASN A 113 -6.80 7.72 -5.48
CA ASN A 113 -6.09 8.32 -6.62
C ASN A 113 -5.36 7.24 -7.40
N TYR A 114 -5.09 7.47 -8.69
CA TYR A 114 -4.39 6.51 -9.52
C TYR A 114 -3.03 7.06 -9.97
N LEU A 115 -1.96 6.42 -9.48
CA LEU A 115 -0.59 6.75 -9.87
C LEU A 115 -0.22 5.96 -11.12
N LYS A 116 0.13 6.66 -12.20
CA LYS A 116 0.64 6.05 -13.43
C LYS A 116 2.11 5.65 -13.26
N ILE A 117 2.41 4.39 -13.53
CA ILE A 117 3.76 3.81 -13.56
C ILE A 117 3.93 3.18 -14.93
N ASP A 118 4.81 3.75 -15.76
CA ASP A 118 5.02 3.32 -17.14
C ASP A 118 3.68 3.20 -17.93
N ASP A 119 3.28 1.95 -18.20
CA ASP A 119 2.12 1.53 -18.98
C ASP A 119 0.92 1.09 -18.14
N PHE A 120 1.02 1.10 -16.80
CA PHE A 120 -0.05 0.70 -15.89
C PHE A 120 -0.34 1.79 -14.84
N GLN A 121 -1.41 1.60 -14.09
CA GLN A 121 -1.79 2.49 -12.99
C GLN A 121 -2.04 1.67 -11.73
N ILE A 122 -1.75 2.26 -10.58
CA ILE A 122 -2.02 1.65 -9.28
C ILE A 122 -2.86 2.59 -8.42
N PRO A 123 -3.78 2.04 -7.61
CA PRO A 123 -4.52 2.81 -6.61
C PRO A 123 -3.60 3.26 -5.47
N VAL A 124 -3.73 4.52 -5.09
CA VAL A 124 -3.04 5.16 -3.96
C VAL A 124 -4.11 5.75 -3.06
N ILE A 125 -4.00 5.49 -1.75
CA ILE A 125 -4.96 6.00 -0.76
C ILE A 125 -5.06 7.52 -0.86
N ASN A 126 -6.29 8.04 -0.79
CA ASN A 126 -6.47 9.48 -0.85
C ASN A 126 -5.91 10.18 0.41
N LEU A 127 -5.65 11.48 0.28
CA LEU A 127 -5.01 12.27 1.34
C LEU A 127 -5.81 12.27 2.65
N LYS A 128 -7.14 12.38 2.55
CA LYS A 128 -8.04 12.40 3.71
C LYS A 128 -7.97 11.07 4.47
N HIS A 129 -8.08 9.96 3.76
CA HIS A 129 -7.98 8.61 4.33
C HIS A 129 -6.58 8.30 4.86
N LEU A 130 -5.52 8.77 4.19
CA LEU A 130 -4.13 8.63 4.68
C LEU A 130 -3.92 9.34 6.01
N ILE A 131 -4.47 10.54 6.18
CA ILE A 131 -4.41 11.29 7.45
C ILE A 131 -5.22 10.56 8.53
N LEU A 132 -6.45 10.13 8.20
CA LEU A 132 -7.31 9.40 9.14
C LEU A 132 -6.68 8.09 9.61
N SER A 133 -5.96 7.38 8.74
CA SER A 133 -5.29 6.13 9.11
C SER A 133 -4.10 6.34 10.07
N LYS A 134 -3.57 7.56 10.15
CA LYS A 134 -2.40 7.92 10.97
C LYS A 134 -2.76 8.68 12.25
N ILE A 135 -3.91 9.31 12.33
CA ILE A 135 -4.25 10.25 13.42
C ILE A 135 -4.27 9.63 14.81
N THR A 136 -4.59 8.33 14.92
CA THR A 136 -4.59 7.59 16.20
C THR A 136 -3.27 6.85 16.48
N SER A 137 -2.27 6.97 15.59
CA SER A 137 -1.01 6.27 15.73
C SER A 137 -0.15 6.86 16.85
N SER A 138 0.40 5.98 17.68
CA SER A 138 1.41 6.36 18.68
C SER A 138 2.80 6.60 18.09
N ARG A 139 3.04 6.24 16.82
CA ARG A 139 4.34 6.39 16.16
C ARG A 139 4.63 7.86 15.90
N LEU A 140 5.76 8.37 16.42
CA LEU A 140 6.19 9.76 16.24
C LEU A 140 6.24 10.18 14.76
N LYS A 141 6.69 9.28 13.86
CA LYS A 141 6.71 9.53 12.42
C LYS A 141 5.32 9.76 11.82
N ASP A 142 4.29 9.06 12.31
CA ASP A 142 2.92 9.22 11.81
C ASP A 142 2.33 10.56 12.23
N LYS A 143 2.69 11.08 13.40
CA LYS A 143 2.30 12.43 13.84
C LYS A 143 2.92 13.50 12.94
N ALA A 144 4.22 13.40 12.66
CA ALA A 144 4.91 14.30 11.74
C ALA A 144 4.32 14.24 10.32
N ASP A 145 4.00 13.04 9.82
CA ASP A 145 3.32 12.86 8.53
C ASP A 145 1.98 13.62 8.51
N VAL A 146 1.15 13.50 9.56
CA VAL A 146 -0.16 14.18 9.64
C VAL A 146 0.00 15.70 9.61
N GLU A 147 0.89 16.26 10.43
CA GLU A 147 1.10 17.72 10.51
C GLU A 147 1.55 18.29 9.16
N GLU A 148 2.50 17.63 8.50
CA GLU A 148 3.08 18.13 7.26
C GLU A 148 2.14 17.95 6.06
N LEU A 149 1.44 16.83 5.97
CA LEU A 149 0.41 16.61 4.94
C LEU A 149 -0.73 17.63 5.06
N GLN A 150 -1.16 17.95 6.28
CA GLN A 150 -2.14 19.01 6.50
C GLN A 150 -1.60 20.38 6.08
N ARG A 151 -0.33 20.68 6.37
CA ARG A 151 0.33 21.93 5.97
C ARG A 151 0.37 22.07 4.45
N ILE A 152 0.85 21.05 3.73
CA ILE A 152 0.91 21.04 2.26
C ILE A 152 -0.48 21.19 1.66
N ASN A 153 -1.48 20.50 2.21
CA ASN A 153 -2.86 20.59 1.72
C ASN A 153 -3.46 21.99 1.88
N ARG A 154 -3.15 22.70 2.99
CA ARG A 154 -3.60 24.08 3.18
C ARG A 154 -3.06 25.02 2.10
N TYR A 155 -1.77 24.92 1.76
CA TYR A 155 -1.18 25.74 0.70
C TYR A 155 -1.79 25.45 -0.67
N ARG A 156 -1.97 24.17 -1.03
CA ARG A 156 -2.59 23.79 -2.32
C ARG A 156 -4.02 24.29 -2.50
N ASN A 157 -4.77 24.47 -1.40
CA ASN A 157 -6.14 24.97 -1.44
C ASN A 157 -6.24 26.51 -1.33
N GLN A 158 -5.15 27.21 -1.06
CA GLN A 158 -5.09 28.68 -1.07
C GLN A 158 -4.69 29.25 -2.43
N ASP A 159 -4.03 28.45 -3.27
CA ASP A 159 -3.59 28.82 -4.62
C ASP A 159 -4.57 28.40 -5.74
N ASN A 160 -5.76 27.89 -5.38
CA ASN A 160 -6.87 27.54 -6.29
C ASN A 160 -8.10 28.42 -6.00
#